data_AF-A0A497NVV0-F1
#
_entry.id   AF-A0A497NVV0-F1
#
_cell.length_a   1.000
_cell.length_b   1.000
_cell.length_c   1.000
_cell.angle_alpha   90.00
_cell.angle_beta   90.00
_cell.angle_gamma   90.00
#
_symmetry.space_group_name_H-M   'P 1'
#
loop_
_entity.id
_entity.type
_entity.pdbx_description
1 polymer ?
#
loop_
_entity_poly.entity_id
_entity_poly.type
_entity_poly.pdbx_seq_one_letter_code
_entity_poly.pdbx_strand_id
1 'polypeptide(L)'
;MDLGKMLSDWKGNLGTLWLWLGIVTLLLNIGVVGVESWTFAYGLLYSLGFLAVGLVLSKEEPGLLASTFAAIIGVLAVWVQLGLAGQAEASTIGTVSVLMFLVFLACEMVEVGGRAPYARYAVLAALLAWFLFPASYFYQRITLGMPLPAATILYHGGIMLLALLDFITFLGAVDFEQRENLRLLFAFLAIIGAFWLTAVLGWGLQLIR
;
A
#
# COMPACT_ATOMS: atom_id res chain seq x y z
N MET A 1 18.23 -10.96 23.83
CA MET A 1 17.02 -10.72 23.02
C MET A 1 16.68 -12.04 22.37
N ASP A 2 15.51 -12.61 22.67
CA ASP A 2 15.14 -13.97 22.25
C ASP A 2 14.61 -13.95 20.80
N LEU A 3 15.33 -14.60 19.89
CA LEU A 3 14.98 -14.69 18.48
C LEU A 3 13.64 -15.39 18.27
N GLY A 4 13.26 -16.33 19.15
CA GLY A 4 11.99 -17.05 19.09
C GLY A 4 10.80 -16.13 19.39
N LYS A 5 10.93 -15.29 20.41
CA LYS A 5 9.93 -14.26 20.75
C LYS A 5 9.84 -13.21 19.65
N MET A 6 10.98 -12.78 19.11
CA MET A 6 11.03 -11.82 18.02
C MET A 6 10.33 -12.34 16.75
N LEU A 7 10.49 -13.63 16.44
CA LEU A 7 9.82 -14.29 15.33
C LEU A 7 8.32 -14.55 15.59
N SER A 8 7.90 -14.79 16.84
CA SER A 8 6.47 -14.90 17.17
C SER A 8 5.75 -13.56 17.11
N ASP A 9 6.39 -12.50 17.62
CA ASP A 9 5.87 -11.14 17.59
C ASP A 9 5.81 -10.62 16.13
N TRP A 10 6.77 -11.05 15.29
CA TRP A 10 6.80 -10.76 13.85
C TRP A 10 5.68 -11.45 13.09
N LYS A 11 5.41 -12.73 13.39
CA LYS A 11 4.34 -13.51 12.75
C LYS A 11 2.94 -12.99 13.07
N GLY A 12 2.74 -12.28 14.18
CA GLY A 12 1.43 -11.79 14.63
C GLY A 12 1.03 -10.40 14.15
N ASN A 13 1.94 -9.63 13.52
CA ASN A 13 1.70 -8.22 13.24
C ASN A 13 1.20 -7.99 11.80
N LEU A 14 -0.09 -7.73 11.66
CA LEU A 14 -0.76 -7.41 10.40
C LEU A 14 -0.04 -6.28 9.62
N GLY A 15 0.51 -5.29 10.31
CA GLY A 15 1.16 -4.14 9.69
C GLY A 15 2.54 -4.40 9.08
N THR A 16 3.24 -5.46 9.48
CA THR A 16 4.67 -5.61 9.14
C THR A 16 4.93 -5.81 7.65
N LEU A 17 4.09 -6.58 6.95
CA LEU A 17 4.22 -6.77 5.51
C LEU A 17 3.94 -5.48 4.73
N TRP A 18 2.99 -4.67 5.19
CA TRP A 18 2.72 -3.34 4.63
C TRP A 18 3.89 -2.37 4.83
N LEU A 19 4.53 -2.40 6.00
CA LEU A 19 5.75 -1.63 6.24
C LEU A 19 6.87 -2.04 5.28
N TRP A 20 7.10 -3.35 5.08
CA TRP A 20 8.08 -3.84 4.13
C TRP A 20 7.77 -3.41 2.70
N LEU A 21 6.52 -3.53 2.26
CA LEU A 21 6.08 -3.05 0.95
C LEU A 21 6.35 -1.55 0.80
N GLY A 22 6.03 -0.75 1.82
CA GLY A 22 6.29 0.69 1.83
C GLY A 22 7.77 1.03 1.72
N ILE A 23 8.62 0.38 2.52
CA ILE A 23 10.08 0.59 2.50
C ILE A 23 10.68 0.17 1.16
N VAL A 24 10.37 -1.04 0.68
CA VAL A 24 10.89 -1.56 -0.59
C VAL A 24 10.46 -0.67 -1.75
N THR A 25 9.19 -0.28 -1.80
CA THR A 25 8.66 0.61 -2.84
C THR A 25 9.36 1.97 -2.80
N LEU A 26 9.61 2.53 -1.61
CA LEU A 26 10.29 3.81 -1.47
C LEU A 26 11.74 3.75 -1.96
N LEU A 27 12.46 2.71 -1.54
CA LEU A 27 13.86 2.50 -1.94
C LEU A 27 13.98 2.29 -3.46
N LEU A 28 13.08 1.51 -4.05
CA LEU A 28 13.01 1.35 -5.49
C LEU A 28 12.67 2.65 -6.21
N ASN A 29 11.74 3.43 -5.67
CA ASN A 29 11.36 4.71 -6.25
C ASN A 29 12.53 5.71 -6.26
N ILE A 30 13.29 5.78 -5.16
CA ILE A 30 14.45 6.67 -5.05
C ILE A 30 15.62 6.15 -5.89
N GLY A 31 15.96 4.87 -5.78
CA GLY A 31 17.19 4.30 -6.34
C GLY A 31 17.09 3.86 -7.80
N VAL A 32 15.91 3.48 -8.28
CA VAL A 32 15.72 2.95 -9.65
C VAL A 32 14.96 3.94 -10.53
N VAL A 33 13.82 4.45 -10.04
CA VAL A 33 12.99 5.38 -10.83
C VAL A 33 13.59 6.78 -10.87
N GLY A 34 14.11 7.25 -9.74
CA GLY A 34 14.78 8.55 -9.62
C GLY A 34 13.80 9.72 -9.51
N VAL A 35 14.20 10.73 -8.74
CA VAL A 35 13.35 11.90 -8.38
C VAL A 35 12.91 12.72 -9.61
N GLU A 36 13.70 12.70 -10.69
CA GLU A 36 13.42 13.44 -11.92
C GLU A 36 12.38 12.77 -12.82
N SER A 37 12.07 11.49 -12.57
CA SER A 37 11.08 10.76 -13.38
C SER A 37 9.67 11.25 -13.08
N TRP A 38 8.87 11.46 -14.13
CA TRP A 38 7.45 11.81 -13.97
C TRP A 38 6.66 10.72 -13.23
N THR A 39 7.16 9.49 -13.23
CA THR A 39 6.56 8.36 -12.48
C THR A 39 6.90 8.37 -10.99
N PHE A 40 7.85 9.20 -10.54
CA PHE A 40 8.31 9.22 -9.15
C PHE A 40 7.19 9.52 -8.15
N ALA A 41 6.28 10.44 -8.50
CA ALA A 41 5.16 10.81 -7.64
C ALA A 41 4.24 9.62 -7.33
N TYR A 42 4.04 8.72 -8.30
CA TYR A 42 3.23 7.51 -8.13
C TYR A 42 3.88 6.52 -7.17
N GLY A 43 5.18 6.24 -7.33
CA GLY A 43 5.92 5.37 -6.42
C GLY A 43 5.97 5.91 -5.00
N LEU A 44 6.06 7.24 -4.85
CA LEU A 44 6.04 7.91 -3.55
C LEU A 44 4.69 7.73 -2.87
N LEU A 45 3.59 7.98 -3.59
CA LEU A 45 2.23 7.78 -3.08
C LEU A 45 1.98 6.36 -2.61
N TYR A 46 2.38 5.36 -3.40
CA TYR A 46 2.26 3.96 -3.02
C TYR A 46 3.01 3.66 -1.73
N SER A 47 4.26 4.13 -1.65
CA SER A 47 5.11 3.93 -0.49
C SER A 47 4.49 4.52 0.78
N LEU A 48 4.01 5.77 0.70
CA LEU A 48 3.37 6.44 1.84
C LEU A 48 2.06 5.75 2.25
N GLY A 49 1.27 5.29 1.29
CA GLY A 49 0.04 4.53 1.56
C GLY A 49 0.34 3.23 2.32
N PHE A 50 1.32 2.45 1.87
CA PHE A 50 1.73 1.21 2.53
C PHE A 50 2.31 1.47 3.93
N LEU A 51 3.17 2.48 4.07
CA LEU A 51 3.74 2.85 5.37
C LEU A 51 2.66 3.28 6.36
N ALA A 52 1.72 4.13 5.94
CA ALA A 52 0.66 4.61 6.82
C ALA A 52 -0.26 3.47 7.28
N VAL A 53 -0.70 2.60 6.35
CA VAL A 53 -1.47 1.39 6.68
C VAL A 53 -0.69 0.48 7.62
N GLY A 54 0.59 0.20 7.31
CA GLY A 54 1.43 -0.66 8.12
C GLY A 54 1.66 -0.14 9.54
N LEU A 55 1.85 1.17 9.72
CA LEU A 55 2.03 1.79 11.02
C LEU A 55 0.76 1.71 11.88
N VAL A 56 -0.41 1.96 11.30
CA VAL A 56 -1.70 1.84 12.01
C VAL A 56 -1.98 0.40 12.41
N LEU A 57 -1.75 -0.55 11.49
CA LEU A 57 -1.98 -1.97 11.74
C LEU A 57 -0.97 -2.61 12.70
N SER A 58 0.16 -1.94 12.95
CA SER A 58 1.18 -2.38 13.90
C SER A 58 0.88 -2.00 15.35
N LYS A 59 -0.22 -1.28 15.60
CA LYS A 59 -0.59 -0.79 16.93
C LYS A 59 -1.93 -1.39 17.37
N GLU A 60 -2.02 -1.75 18.65
CA GLU A 60 -3.28 -2.20 19.25
C GLU A 60 -4.30 -1.07 19.33
N GLU A 61 -3.84 0.14 19.70
CA GLU A 61 -4.66 1.34 19.86
C GLU A 61 -4.05 2.52 19.09
N PRO A 62 -4.18 2.56 17.76
CA PRO A 62 -3.69 3.69 16.97
C PRO A 62 -4.51 4.96 17.24
N GLY A 63 -3.95 6.12 16.93
CA GLY A 63 -4.65 7.40 17.02
C GLY A 63 -5.78 7.48 16.01
N LEU A 64 -6.92 8.07 16.40
CA LEU A 64 -8.10 8.16 15.52
C LEU A 64 -7.84 9.03 14.29
N LEU A 65 -7.26 10.22 14.48
CA LEU A 65 -6.95 11.14 13.39
C LEU A 65 -5.90 10.55 12.46
N ALA A 66 -4.85 9.96 13.04
CA ALA A 66 -3.82 9.28 12.27
C ALA A 66 -4.37 8.13 11.44
N SER A 67 -5.26 7.31 12.00
CA SER A 67 -5.89 6.22 11.25
C SER A 67 -6.74 6.75 10.10
N THR A 68 -7.40 7.88 10.29
CA THR A 68 -8.12 8.59 9.21
C THR A 68 -7.16 9.10 8.12
N PHE A 69 -6.05 9.73 8.49
CA PHE A 69 -5.05 10.18 7.52
C PHE A 69 -4.45 8.99 6.75
N ALA A 70 -4.13 7.89 7.43
CA ALA A 70 -3.63 6.67 6.79
C ALA A 70 -4.62 6.10 5.77
N ALA A 71 -5.92 6.09 6.12
CA ALA A 71 -6.97 5.69 5.21
C ALA A 71 -7.02 6.59 3.96
N ILE A 72 -6.99 7.92 4.15
CA ILE A 72 -7.03 8.87 3.04
C ILE A 72 -5.79 8.76 2.15
N ILE A 73 -4.58 8.63 2.72
CA ILE A 73 -3.35 8.46 1.95
C ILE A 73 -3.41 7.17 1.12
N GLY A 74 -3.90 6.07 1.70
CA GLY A 74 -4.10 4.81 0.97
C GLY A 74 -5.11 4.93 -0.17
N VAL A 75 -6.21 5.66 0.02
CA VAL A 75 -7.20 5.92 -1.03
C VAL A 75 -6.64 6.86 -2.13
N LEU A 76 -5.90 7.90 -1.75
CA LEU A 76 -5.27 8.82 -2.69
C LEU A 76 -4.25 8.12 -3.57
N ALA A 77 -3.46 7.20 -3.01
CA ALA A 77 -2.49 6.41 -3.76
C ALA A 77 -3.13 5.65 -4.93
N VAL A 78 -4.38 5.19 -4.75
CA VAL A 78 -5.19 4.55 -5.78
C VAL A 78 -5.82 5.55 -6.74
N TRP A 79 -6.34 6.66 -6.22
CA TRP A 79 -7.07 7.67 -7.00
C TRP A 79 -6.23 8.27 -8.14
N VAL A 80 -4.95 8.57 -7.88
CA VAL A 80 -4.06 9.19 -8.89
C VAL A 80 -3.94 8.35 -10.15
N GLN A 81 -4.06 7.02 -10.03
CA GLN A 81 -3.98 6.11 -11.18
C GLN A 81 -5.31 5.96 -11.91
N LEU A 82 -6.44 5.88 -11.19
CA LEU A 82 -7.76 5.82 -11.82
C LEU A 82 -8.06 7.09 -12.63
N GLY A 83 -7.59 8.24 -12.15
CA GLY A 83 -7.75 9.52 -12.83
C GLY A 83 -6.91 9.66 -14.10
N LEU A 84 -6.01 8.73 -14.42
CA LEU A 84 -4.97 8.91 -15.46
C LEU A 84 -4.30 10.28 -15.32
N ALA A 85 -4.04 10.67 -14.08
CA ALA A 85 -3.71 12.05 -13.74
C ALA A 85 -2.51 12.52 -14.56
N GLY A 86 -2.60 13.72 -15.13
CA GLY A 86 -1.45 14.32 -15.80
C GLY A 86 -0.27 14.46 -14.83
N GLN A 87 0.95 14.61 -15.34
CA GLN A 87 2.16 14.75 -14.50
C GLN A 87 2.01 15.82 -13.40
N ALA A 88 1.39 16.96 -13.71
CA ALA A 88 1.15 18.05 -12.76
C ALA A 88 0.17 17.66 -11.64
N GLU A 89 -0.89 16.93 -11.97
CA GLU A 89 -1.88 16.44 -11.00
C GLU A 89 -1.28 15.38 -10.09
N ALA A 90 -0.58 14.40 -10.66
CA ALA A 90 0.12 13.36 -9.89
C ALA A 90 1.15 13.95 -8.93
N SER A 91 1.90 14.97 -9.37
CA SER A 91 2.86 15.68 -8.51
C SER A 91 2.18 16.48 -7.39
N THR A 92 1.03 17.10 -7.68
CA THR A 92 0.23 17.83 -6.68
C THR A 92 -0.29 16.87 -5.62
N ILE A 93 -0.88 15.75 -6.03
CA ILE A 93 -1.41 14.75 -5.09
C ILE A 93 -0.27 14.07 -4.31
N GLY A 94 0.87 13.83 -4.95
CA GLY A 94 2.10 13.38 -4.28
C GLY A 94 2.52 14.34 -3.16
N THR A 95 2.58 15.63 -3.46
CA THR A 95 2.92 16.68 -2.47
C THR A 95 1.92 16.72 -1.32
N VAL A 96 0.62 16.71 -1.63
CA VAL A 96 -0.45 16.67 -0.63
C VAL A 96 -0.30 15.44 0.26
N SER A 97 0.00 14.28 -0.31
CA SER A 97 0.13 13.04 0.45
C SER A 97 1.36 13.01 1.34
N VAL A 98 2.47 13.63 0.92
CA VAL A 98 3.62 13.86 1.81
C VAL A 98 3.23 14.72 3.00
N LEU A 99 2.56 15.86 2.75
CA LEU A 99 2.10 16.74 3.83
C LEU A 99 1.14 16.02 4.78
N MET A 100 0.18 15.27 4.24
CA MET A 100 -0.74 14.46 5.03
C MET A 100 -0.01 13.37 5.82
N PHE A 101 1.03 12.76 5.25
CA PHE A 101 1.85 11.78 5.96
C PHE A 101 2.64 12.40 7.11
N LEU A 102 3.15 13.62 6.95
CA LEU A 102 3.79 14.37 8.03
C LEU A 102 2.79 14.72 9.14
N VAL A 103 1.57 15.14 8.78
CA VAL A 103 0.49 15.38 9.75
C VAL A 103 0.10 14.09 10.46
N PHE A 104 -0.01 12.98 9.74
CA PHE A 104 -0.24 11.65 10.30
C PHE A 104 0.82 11.30 11.36
N LEU A 105 2.11 11.46 11.04
CA LEU A 105 3.20 11.20 11.98
C LEU A 105 3.11 12.11 13.21
N ALA A 106 2.84 13.40 13.00
CA ALA A 106 2.66 14.34 14.09
C ALA A 106 1.50 13.91 15.00
N CYS A 107 0.32 13.62 14.43
CA CYS A 107 -0.86 13.14 15.19
C CYS A 107 -0.54 11.87 16.00
N GLU A 108 0.22 10.93 15.45
CA GLU A 108 0.65 9.72 16.17
C GLU A 108 1.62 10.01 17.31
N MET A 109 2.53 10.97 17.15
CA MET A 109 3.54 11.33 18.16
C MET A 109 2.95 12.13 19.33
N VAL A 110 2.01 13.04 19.05
CA VAL A 110 1.37 13.90 20.06
C VAL A 110 -0.02 13.41 20.50
N GLU A 111 -0.42 12.21 20.08
CA GLU A 111 -1.67 11.53 20.47
C GLU A 111 -2.94 12.36 20.24
N VAL A 112 -2.95 13.17 19.19
CA VAL A 112 -4.07 14.09 18.89
C VAL A 112 -5.30 13.29 18.48
N GLY A 113 -6.43 13.54 19.16
CA GLY A 113 -7.69 12.85 18.92
C GLY A 113 -7.86 11.54 19.71
N GLY A 114 -6.91 11.21 20.59
CA GLY A 114 -6.97 10.03 21.45
C GLY A 114 -6.66 8.72 20.73
N ARG A 115 -6.37 7.69 21.53
CA ARG A 115 -6.13 6.32 21.06
C ARG A 115 -7.38 5.49 21.23
N ALA A 116 -7.63 4.63 20.25
CA ALA A 116 -8.81 3.78 20.28
C ALA A 116 -8.55 2.44 19.58
N PRO A 117 -8.91 1.30 20.18
CA PRO A 117 -8.83 -0.01 19.54
C PRO A 117 -9.63 -0.13 18.23
N TYR A 118 -10.64 0.72 18.03
CA TYR A 118 -11.45 0.73 16.82
C TYR A 118 -10.91 1.65 15.73
N ALA A 119 -9.94 2.52 16.02
CA ALA A 119 -9.40 3.46 15.03
C ALA A 119 -8.72 2.73 13.86
N ARG A 120 -8.11 1.56 14.12
CA ARG A 120 -7.53 0.69 13.07
C ARG A 120 -8.53 0.28 11.99
N TYR A 121 -9.84 0.23 12.27
CA TYR A 121 -10.82 -0.11 11.23
C TYR A 121 -10.92 0.96 10.14
N ALA A 122 -10.43 2.19 10.36
CA ALA A 122 -10.38 3.21 9.32
C ALA A 122 -9.56 2.76 8.10
N VAL A 123 -8.51 1.95 8.29
CA VAL A 123 -7.67 1.48 7.17
C VAL A 123 -8.37 0.44 6.28
N LEU A 124 -9.53 -0.08 6.67
CA LEU A 124 -10.34 -0.92 5.79
C LEU A 124 -10.68 -0.22 4.47
N ALA A 125 -10.89 1.10 4.50
CA ALA A 125 -11.11 1.89 3.30
C ALA A 125 -9.89 1.87 2.36
N ALA A 126 -8.69 1.97 2.91
CA ALA A 126 -7.45 1.87 2.14
C ALA A 126 -7.26 0.46 1.59
N LEU A 127 -7.45 -0.59 2.40
CA LEU A 127 -7.35 -1.98 1.95
C LEU A 127 -8.34 -2.27 0.81
N LEU A 128 -9.58 -1.81 0.94
CA LEU A 128 -10.57 -1.96 -0.12
C LEU A 128 -10.17 -1.21 -1.40
N ALA A 129 -9.62 0.01 -1.28
CA ALA A 129 -9.10 0.75 -2.44
C ALA A 129 -7.96 -0.01 -3.12
N TRP A 130 -7.00 -0.55 -2.35
CA TRP A 130 -5.88 -1.34 -2.85
C TRP A 130 -6.29 -2.66 -3.49
N PHE A 131 -7.46 -3.20 -3.14
CA PHE A 131 -8.07 -4.33 -3.85
C PHE A 131 -8.77 -3.87 -5.14
N LEU A 132 -9.64 -2.86 -5.06
CA LEU A 132 -10.48 -2.43 -6.17
C LEU A 132 -9.67 -1.83 -7.34
N PHE A 133 -8.56 -1.17 -7.04
CA PHE A 133 -7.73 -0.55 -8.06
C PHE A 133 -7.11 -1.55 -9.05
N PRO A 134 -6.29 -2.53 -8.62
CA PRO A 134 -5.79 -3.58 -9.50
C PRO A 134 -6.92 -4.33 -10.21
N ALA A 135 -8.02 -4.62 -9.51
CA ALA A 135 -9.17 -5.31 -10.09
C ALA A 135 -9.76 -4.52 -11.26
N SER A 136 -9.96 -3.21 -11.08
CA SER A 136 -10.47 -2.32 -12.15
C SER A 136 -9.50 -2.23 -13.33
N TYR A 137 -8.20 -2.15 -13.06
CA TYR A 137 -7.17 -2.09 -14.09
C TYR A 137 -7.09 -3.39 -14.91
N PHE A 138 -7.08 -4.54 -14.24
CA PHE A 138 -7.08 -5.85 -14.92
C PHE A 138 -8.35 -6.04 -15.73
N TYR A 139 -9.51 -5.65 -15.18
CA TYR A 139 -10.77 -5.68 -15.90
C TYR A 139 -10.71 -4.85 -17.19
N GLN A 140 -10.24 -3.60 -17.13
CA GLN A 140 -10.11 -2.73 -18.30
C GLN A 140 -9.17 -3.31 -19.36
N ARG A 141 -8.01 -3.83 -18.96
CA ARG A 141 -7.05 -4.46 -19.89
C ARG A 141 -7.67 -5.66 -20.61
N ILE A 142 -8.37 -6.52 -19.89
CA ILE A 142 -9.04 -7.71 -20.44
C ILE A 142 -10.15 -7.29 -21.42
N THR A 143 -11.01 -6.34 -21.04
CA THR A 143 -12.13 -5.90 -21.89
C THR A 143 -11.67 -5.16 -23.14
N LEU A 144 -10.56 -4.43 -23.06
CA LEU A 144 -9.97 -3.72 -24.21
C LEU A 144 -9.01 -4.59 -25.03
N GLY A 145 -8.83 -5.87 -24.69
CA GLY A 145 -7.89 -6.76 -25.40
C GLY A 145 -6.42 -6.32 -25.32
N MET A 146 -6.07 -5.55 -24.29
CA MET A 146 -4.71 -5.06 -24.07
C MET A 146 -3.85 -6.10 -23.35
N PRO A 147 -2.55 -6.18 -23.65
CA PRO A 147 -1.66 -7.11 -22.97
C PRO A 147 -1.55 -6.76 -21.47
N LEU A 148 -1.53 -7.79 -20.63
CA LEU A 148 -1.24 -7.70 -19.20
C LEU A 148 0.24 -8.06 -18.96
N PRO A 149 1.12 -7.08 -18.69
CA PRO A 149 2.52 -7.38 -18.43
C PRO A 149 2.66 -8.24 -17.18
N ALA A 150 3.51 -9.27 -17.23
CA ALA A 150 3.75 -10.16 -16.11
C ALA A 150 4.20 -9.41 -14.84
N ALA A 151 5.06 -8.40 -14.99
CA ALA A 151 5.49 -7.52 -13.89
C ALA A 151 4.29 -6.83 -13.21
N THR A 152 3.33 -6.34 -14.00
CA THR A 152 2.12 -5.67 -13.49
C THR A 152 1.19 -6.66 -12.79
N ILE A 153 1.03 -7.87 -13.33
CA ILE A 153 0.25 -8.96 -12.70
C ILE A 153 0.84 -9.30 -11.34
N LEU A 154 2.15 -9.52 -11.26
CA LEU A 154 2.82 -9.89 -10.00
C LEU A 154 2.70 -8.77 -8.96
N TYR A 155 2.99 -7.52 -9.33
CA TYR A 155 2.95 -6.40 -8.41
C TYR A 155 1.52 -6.10 -7.93
N HIS A 156 0.64 -5.73 -8.85
CA HIS A 156 -0.71 -5.29 -8.51
C HIS A 156 -1.59 -6.47 -8.06
N GLY A 157 -1.39 -7.67 -8.61
CA GLY A 157 -2.10 -8.88 -8.17
C GLY A 157 -1.66 -9.31 -6.77
N GLY A 158 -0.37 -9.24 -6.44
CA GLY A 158 0.13 -9.48 -5.09
C GLY A 158 -0.48 -8.50 -4.08
N ILE A 159 -0.46 -7.20 -4.38
CA ILE A 159 -1.09 -6.17 -3.52
C ILE A 159 -2.59 -6.40 -3.38
N MET A 160 -3.29 -6.67 -4.49
CA MET A 160 -4.73 -6.91 -4.51
C MET A 160 -5.14 -8.07 -3.59
N LEU A 161 -4.44 -9.20 -3.70
CA LEU A 161 -4.75 -10.39 -2.92
C LEU A 161 -4.35 -10.23 -1.45
N LEU A 162 -3.23 -9.56 -1.16
CA LEU A 162 -2.85 -9.22 0.21
C LEU A 162 -3.88 -8.28 0.85
N ALA A 163 -4.31 -7.23 0.14
CA ALA A 163 -5.30 -6.28 0.61
C ALA A 163 -6.65 -6.94 0.91
N LEU A 164 -7.12 -7.81 0.01
CA LEU A 164 -8.34 -8.59 0.22
C LEU A 164 -8.23 -9.53 1.43
N LEU A 165 -7.10 -10.24 1.54
CA LEU A 165 -6.88 -11.18 2.63
C LEU A 165 -6.88 -10.47 3.98
N ASP A 166 -6.17 -9.34 4.10
CA ASP A 166 -6.10 -8.55 5.31
C ASP A 166 -7.44 -7.87 5.63
N PHE A 167 -8.18 -7.41 4.61
CA PHE A 167 -9.53 -6.86 4.78
C PHE A 167 -10.49 -7.91 5.37
N ILE A 168 -10.57 -9.11 4.79
CA ILE A 168 -11.42 -10.20 5.27
C ILE A 168 -10.97 -10.67 6.66
N THR A 169 -9.67 -10.63 6.94
CA THR A 169 -9.12 -10.96 8.28
C THR A 169 -9.58 -9.97 9.33
N PHE A 170 -9.53 -8.68 9.02
CA PHE A 170 -10.00 -7.64 9.93
C PHE A 170 -11.49 -7.71 10.22
N LEU A 171 -12.30 -8.23 9.28
CA LEU A 171 -13.73 -8.46 9.49
C LEU A 171 -14.03 -9.71 10.35
N GLY A 172 -13.01 -10.47 10.77
CA GLY A 172 -13.18 -11.67 11.59
C GLY A 172 -13.73 -12.89 10.83
N ALA A 173 -13.70 -12.87 9.50
CA ALA A 173 -14.34 -13.90 8.69
C ALA A 173 -13.52 -15.20 8.52
N VAL A 174 -12.26 -15.23 8.97
CA VAL A 174 -11.40 -16.44 8.96
C VAL A 174 -10.22 -16.28 9.96
N ASP A 175 -9.54 -17.35 10.34
CA ASP A 175 -8.44 -17.27 11.32
C ASP A 175 -7.12 -16.75 10.73
N PHE A 176 -6.30 -16.11 11.57
CA PHE A 176 -5.04 -15.46 11.19
C PHE A 176 -3.90 -16.48 10.96
N GLU A 177 -3.76 -17.51 11.81
CA GLU A 177 -2.71 -18.52 11.70
C GLU A 177 -2.74 -19.30 10.38
N GLN A 178 -3.93 -19.57 9.84
CA GLN A 178 -4.09 -20.27 8.57
C GLN A 178 -3.67 -19.42 7.37
N ARG A 179 -3.50 -18.11 7.55
CA ARG A 179 -3.35 -17.14 6.45
C ARG A 179 -1.96 -16.53 6.33
N GLU A 180 -1.12 -16.62 7.35
CA GLU A 180 0.19 -15.98 7.34
C GLU A 180 1.06 -16.42 6.15
N ASN A 181 1.01 -17.69 5.77
CA ASN A 181 1.71 -18.19 4.58
C ASN A 181 1.19 -17.56 3.29
N LEU A 182 -0.12 -17.33 3.17
CA LEU A 182 -0.71 -16.65 2.00
C LEU A 182 -0.36 -15.17 1.99
N ARG A 183 -0.38 -14.50 3.14
CA ARG A 183 0.03 -13.09 3.27
C ARG A 183 1.49 -12.91 2.83
N LEU A 184 2.38 -13.77 3.32
CA LEU A 184 3.79 -13.81 2.92
C LEU A 184 3.95 -14.06 1.42
N LEU A 185 3.22 -15.03 0.86
CA LEU A 185 3.24 -15.32 -0.57
C LEU A 185 2.82 -14.09 -1.39
N PHE A 186 1.71 -13.44 -1.03
CA PHE A 186 1.21 -12.27 -1.77
C PHE A 186 2.13 -11.06 -1.64
N ALA A 187 2.69 -10.81 -0.45
CA ALA A 187 3.69 -9.78 -0.23
C ALA A 187 4.97 -10.06 -1.04
N PHE A 188 5.42 -11.32 -1.10
CA PHE A 188 6.57 -11.73 -1.89
C PHE A 188 6.35 -11.54 -3.39
N LEU A 189 5.18 -11.94 -3.91
CA LEU A 189 4.79 -11.70 -5.30
C LEU A 189 4.75 -10.19 -5.61
N ALA A 190 4.20 -9.39 -4.71
CA ALA A 190 4.20 -7.94 -4.84
C ALA A 190 5.63 -7.38 -4.89
N ILE A 191 6.53 -7.78 -3.97
CA ILE A 191 7.92 -7.32 -3.95
C ILE A 191 8.64 -7.67 -5.26
N ILE A 192 8.59 -8.93 -5.72
CA ILE A 192 9.20 -9.33 -6.99
C ILE A 192 8.61 -8.53 -8.15
N GLY A 193 7.28 -8.39 -8.17
CA GLY A 193 6.59 -7.57 -9.15
C GLY A 193 7.07 -6.12 -9.16
N ALA A 194 7.31 -5.53 -7.99
CA ALA A 194 7.79 -4.15 -7.84
C ALA A 194 9.18 -3.96 -8.46
N PHE A 195 10.11 -4.86 -8.15
CA PHE A 195 11.46 -4.86 -8.76
C PHE A 195 11.38 -4.96 -10.29
N TRP A 196 10.56 -5.87 -10.80
CA TRP A 196 10.44 -6.06 -12.25
C TRP A 196 9.73 -4.89 -12.92
N LEU A 197 8.66 -4.37 -12.30
CA LEU A 197 7.86 -3.27 -12.84
C LEU A 197 8.68 -1.99 -12.93
N THR A 198 9.41 -1.64 -11.87
CA THR A 198 10.27 -0.45 -11.85
C THR A 198 11.39 -0.52 -12.88
N ALA A 199 12.01 -1.69 -13.06
CA ALA A 199 13.07 -1.89 -14.04
C ALA A 199 12.60 -1.80 -15.50
N VAL A 200 11.32 -2.10 -15.80
CA VAL A 200 10.81 -2.21 -17.18
C VAL A 200 9.88 -1.06 -17.58
N LEU A 201 9.07 -0.54 -16.66
CA LEU A 201 7.99 0.41 -16.94
C LEU A 201 8.01 1.67 -16.07
N GLY A 202 8.88 1.75 -15.05
CA GLY A 202 8.75 2.74 -13.98
C GLY A 202 7.50 2.52 -13.12
N TRP A 203 7.03 3.56 -12.44
CA TRP A 203 5.74 3.51 -11.71
C TRP A 203 4.62 4.11 -12.53
N GLY A 204 3.96 3.29 -13.33
CA GLY A 204 2.86 3.77 -14.15
C GLY A 204 2.19 2.63 -14.88
N LEU A 205 0.86 2.66 -14.93
CA LEU A 205 0.12 1.78 -15.81
C LEU A 205 0.19 2.38 -17.21
N GLN A 206 1.05 1.86 -18.09
CA GLN A 206 0.99 2.22 -19.51
C GLN A 206 -0.30 1.64 -20.11
N LEU A 207 -1.40 2.39 -20.00
CA LEU A 207 -2.67 2.12 -20.69
C LEU A 207 -2.64 2.58 -22.15
N ILE A 208 -1.61 3.36 -22.54
CA ILE A 208 -1.44 3.88 -23.90
C ILE A 208 -0.16 3.28 -24.50
N ARG A 209 -0.31 2.56 -25.62
CA ARG A 209 0.69 2.36 -26.66
C ARG A 209 0.07 2.79 -27.97
#